data_AF-A0A537HH93-F1
#
_entry.id   AF-A0A537HH93-F1
#
_cell.length_a   1.000
_cell.length_b   1.000
_cell.length_c   1.000
_cell.angle_alpha   90.00
_cell.angle_beta   90.00
_cell.angle_gamma   90.00
#
_symmetry.space_group_name_H-M   'P 1'
#
loop_
_entity.id
_entity.type
_entity.pdbx_description
1 polymer ?
#
loop_
_entity_poly.entity_id
_entity_poly.type
_entity_poly.pdbx_seq_one_letter_code
_entity_poly.pdbx_strand_id
1 'polypeptide(L)' 'MRRCMICGSEEVFLWLGGSIGSLYQCTDCHYIGPIVLETDAQQPFADQFMSFWDLLEGGTFWSETGISNQMLFQM' A
#
# COMPACT_ATOMS: atom_id res chain seq x y z
N MET A 1 -6.66 8.30 9.12
CA MET A 1 -5.75 7.27 9.66
C MET A 1 -4.95 6.66 8.51
N ARG A 2 -3.70 6.23 8.76
CA ARG A 2 -2.86 5.59 7.74
C ARG A 2 -2.93 4.09 7.90
N ARG A 3 -3.10 3.36 6.80
CA ARG A 3 -3.11 1.90 6.78
C ARG A 3 -2.05 1.35 5.84
N CYS A 4 -1.55 0.17 6.17
CA CYS A 4 -0.60 -0.55 5.34
C CYS A 4 -1.30 -1.03 4.07
N MET A 5 -0.72 -0.77 2.90
CA MET A 5 -1.26 -1.27 1.63
C MET A 5 -1.13 -2.80 1.47
N ILE A 6 -0.25 -3.43 2.28
CA ILE A 6 0.03 -4.87 2.19
C ILE A 6 -0.90 -5.67 3.09
N CYS A 7 -1.04 -5.29 4.37
CA CYS A 7 -1.84 -6.06 5.34
C CYS A 7 -3.02 -5.29 5.97
N GLY A 8 -3.16 -4.00 5.67
CA GLY A 8 -4.28 -3.20 6.15
C GLY A 8 -4.18 -2.72 7.58
N SER A 9 -3.11 -3.11 8.28
CA SER A 9 -2.81 -2.66 9.63
C SER A 9 -2.78 -1.13 9.73
N GLU A 10 -3.25 -0.61 10.86
CA GLU A 10 -3.16 0.80 11.24
C GLU A 10 -1.83 1.13 11.94
N GLU A 11 -1.04 0.11 12.29
CA GLU A 11 0.26 0.24 12.94
C GLU A 11 1.34 0.60 11.91
N VAL A 12 1.18 1.79 11.32
CA VAL A 12 2.05 2.34 10.28
C VAL A 12 2.58 3.70 10.73
N PHE A 13 3.90 3.82 10.76
CA PHE A 13 4.59 5.04 11.20
C PHE A 13 5.58 5.54 10.14
N LEU A 14 5.88 6.84 10.18
CA LEU A 14 6.89 7.44 9.33
C LEU A 14 8.28 6.92 9.73
N TRP A 15 8.92 6.18 8.84
CA TRP A 15 10.24 5.59 9.04
C TRP A 15 11.37 6.50 8.60
N LEU A 16 11.19 7.19 7.47
CA LEU A 16 12.16 8.12 6.90
C LEU A 16 11.40 9.28 6.25
N GLY A 17 11.87 10.52 6.41
CA GLY A 17 11.18 11.71 5.92
C GLY A 17 12.15 12.81 5.46
N GLY A 18 11.59 13.95 5.03
CA GLY A 18 12.34 15.14 4.65
C GLY A 18 12.44 15.32 3.14
N SER A 19 13.57 15.86 2.67
CA SER A 19 13.76 16.31 1.28
C SER A 19 13.70 15.20 0.22
N ILE A 20 13.79 13.94 0.64
CA ILE A 20 13.79 12.75 -0.23
C ILE A 20 12.43 12.05 -0.29
N GLY A 21 11.39 12.67 0.28
CA GLY A 21 10.06 12.07 0.40
C GLY A 21 9.85 11.37 1.74
N SER A 22 8.75 10.62 1.85
CA SER A 22 8.37 9.89 3.06
C SER A 22 8.34 8.40 2.79
N LEU A 23 8.97 7.61 3.67
CA LEU A 23 8.84 6.17 3.75
C LEU A 23 8.15 5.81 5.05
N TYR A 24 7.26 4.84 4.98
CA TYR A 24 6.49 4.34 6.10
C TYR A 24 6.85 2.90 6.40
N GLN A 25 6.85 2.54 7.67
CA GLN A 25 7.04 1.17 8.13
C GLN A 25 5.78 0.65 8.80
N CYS A 26 5.36 -0.56 8.44
CA CYS A 26 4.34 -1.32 9.15
C CYS A 26 5.00 -2.25 10.18
N THR A 27 4.52 -2.26 11.43
CA THR A 27 5.04 -3.18 12.46
C THR A 27 4.64 -4.63 12.22
N ASP A 28 3.48 -4.85 11.61
CA ASP A 28 2.86 -6.18 11.56
C ASP A 28 3.38 -7.03 10.41
N CYS A 29 3.51 -6.45 9.21
CA CYS A 29 4.03 -7.16 8.02
C CYS A 29 5.43 -6.73 7.60
N HIS A 30 6.05 -5.79 8.33
CA HIS A 30 7.39 -5.26 8.06
C HIS A 30 7.56 -4.61 6.67
N TYR A 31 6.47 -4.23 6.00
CA TYR A 31 6.52 -3.40 4.80
C TYR A 31 7.22 -2.07 5.11
N ILE A 32 8.20 -1.72 4.27
CA ILE A 32 8.86 -0.40 4.27
C ILE A 32 8.74 0.18 2.87
N GLY A 33 8.06 1.31 2.73
CA GLY A 33 7.90 1.92 1.42
C GLY A 33 7.15 3.25 1.44
N PRO A 34 7.08 3.93 0.29
CA PRO A 34 6.52 5.28 0.21
C PRO A 34 4.99 5.32 0.19
N ILE A 35 4.33 4.18 0.02
CA ILE A 35 2.88 4.11 -0.23
C ILE A 35 2.15 3.64 1.03
N VAL A 36 1.13 4.41 1.40
CA VAL A 36 0.18 4.09 2.47
C VAL A 36 -1.22 4.46 2.02
N LEU A 37 -2.22 3.83 2.61
CA LEU A 37 -3.62 4.18 2.39
C LEU A 37 -4.01 5.24 3.42
N GLU A 38 -4.47 6.40 2.96
CA GLU A 38 -5.04 7.44 3.83
C GLU A 38 -6.56 7.33 3.82
N THR A 39 -7.16 7.20 5.00
CA THR A 39 -8.61 7.08 5.16
C THR A 39 -9.14 8.11 6.16
N ASP A 40 -10.28 8.74 5.84
CA ASP A 40 -10.84 9.84 6.63
C ASP A 40 -11.70 9.37 7.81
N ALA A 41 -12.18 8.12 7.80
CA ALA A 41 -13.05 7.58 8.85
C ALA A 41 -12.67 6.14 9.18
N GLN A 42 -12.90 5.75 10.44
CA GLN A 42 -12.83 4.36 10.89
C GLN A 42 -13.90 3.58 10.11
N GLN A 43 -13.48 2.91 9.02
CA GLN A 43 -14.41 2.24 8.12
C GLN A 43 -15.23 1.23 8.94
N PRO A 44 -16.58 1.32 8.95
CA PRO A 44 -17.44 0.43 9.75
C PRO A 44 -17.41 -1.03 9.26
N PHE A 45 -16.73 -1.30 8.15
CA PHE A 45 -16.49 -2.63 7.60
C PHE A 45 -15.00 -2.93 7.69
N ALA A 46 -14.56 -3.32 8.89
CA ALA A 46 -13.17 -3.70 9.16
C ALA A 46 -12.80 -5.08 8.58
N ASP A 47 -13.77 -5.85 8.09
CA ASP A 47 -13.58 -7.29 7.88
C ASP A 47 -13.09 -7.67 6.48
N GLN A 48 -12.95 -6.72 5.55
CA GLN A 48 -12.50 -7.02 4.19
C GLN A 48 -11.45 -6.01 3.72
N PHE A 49 -10.33 -5.98 4.42
CA PHE A 49 -9.11 -5.44 3.83
C PHE A 49 -8.62 -6.41 2.75
N MET A 50 -8.76 -6.02 1.49
CA MET A 50 -8.09 -6.69 0.37
C MET A 50 -6.67 -6.13 0.29
N SER A 51 -5.67 -7.02 0.30
CA SER A 51 -4.30 -6.57 0.11
C SER A 51 -4.10 -6.02 -1.29
N PHE A 52 -3.09 -5.16 -1.43
CA PHE A 52 -2.67 -4.69 -2.74
C PHE A 52 -2.39 -5.83 -3.73
N TRP A 53 -1.83 -6.95 -3.26
CA TRP A 53 -1.56 -8.11 -4.10
C TRP A 53 -2.83 -8.83 -4.53
N ASP A 54 -3.83 -8.94 -3.65
CA ASP A 54 -5.15 -9.52 -4.01
C ASP A 54 -5.82 -8.73 -5.15
N LEU A 55 -5.65 -7.40 -5.16
CA LEU A 55 -6.14 -6.52 -6.22
C LEU A 55 -5.40 -6.72 -7.55
N LEU A 56 -4.08 -6.90 -7.48
CA LEU A 56 -3.25 -7.16 -8.67
C LEU A 56 -3.53 -8.54 -9.28
N GLU A 57 -3.61 -9.57 -8.43
CA GLU A 57 -3.89 -10.94 -8.87
C GLU A 57 -5.34 -11.08 -9.38
N GLY A 58 -6.28 -10.32 -8.81
CA GLY A 58 -7.67 -10.27 -9.27
C GLY A 58 -7.88 -9.55 -10.61
N GLY A 59 -6.84 -8.97 -11.22
CA GLY A 59 -6.90 -8.36 -12.55
C GLY A 59 -7.82 -7.13 -12.66
N THR A 60 -8.18 -6.50 -11.54
CA THR A 60 -9.05 -5.31 -11.50
C THR A 60 -8.27 -3.99 -11.48
N PHE A 61 -6.96 -4.05 -11.22
CA PHE A 61 -6.07 -2.89 -11.21
C PHE A 61 -5.40 -2.69 -12.57
N TRP A 62 -6.17 -2.26 -13.57
CA TRP A 62 -5.61 -1.75 -14.83
C TRP A 62 -5.45 -0.25 -14.73
N SER A 63 -4.21 0.26 -14.78
CA SER A 63 -3.96 1.68 -14.99
C SER A 63 -4.53 2.09 -16.35
N GLU A 64 -5.31 3.17 -16.43
CA GLU A 64 -5.78 3.74 -17.71
C GLU A 64 -4.64 4.12 -18.67
N THR A 65 -3.38 4.10 -18.21
CA THR A 65 -2.18 4.38 -18.99
C THR A 65 -1.41 3.14 -19.49
N GLY A 66 -1.93 1.92 -19.31
CA GLY A 66 -1.40 0.72 -19.97
C GLY A 66 0.10 0.44 -19.78
N ILE A 67 0.64 0.55 -18.57
CA ILE A 67 2.02 0.10 -18.31
C ILE A 67 1.97 -1.34 -17.79
N SER A 68 2.37 -2.28 -18.65
CA SER A 68 2.54 -3.69 -18.31
C SER A 68 3.68 -3.87 -17.31
N ASN A 69 3.41 -4.58 -16.20
CA ASN A 69 4.42 -4.94 -15.18
C ASN A 69 5.57 -5.82 -15.73
N GLN A 70 5.46 -6.36 -16.95
CA GLN A 70 6.58 -7.10 -17.57
C GLN A 70 7.80 -6.21 -17.88
N MET A 71 7.65 -4.88 -17.92
CA MET A 71 8.77 -3.98 -18.21
C MET A 71 9.50 -3.44 -16.96
N LEU A 72 8.94 -3.60 -15.76
CA LEU A 72 9.49 -2.97 -14.55
C LEU A 72 10.32 -3.90 -13.65
N PHE A 73 10.20 -5.23 -13.81
CA PHE A 73 10.96 -6.22 -13.03
C PHE A 73 11.90 -7.06 -13.91
N GLN A 74 12.64 -6.41 -14.81
CA GLN A 74 13.83 -7.00 -15.42
C GLN A 74 15.07 -6.36 -14.80
N MET A 75 15.49 -6.87 -13.65
CA MET A 75 16.86 -6.82 -13.15
C MET A 75 17.21 -8.18 -12.57
#